data_AF-A0A4E0RVG8-F1
#
_entry.id   AF-A0A4E0RVG8-F1
#
_cell.length_a   1.000
_cell.length_b   1.000
_cell.length_c   1.000
_cell.angle_alpha   90.00
_cell.angle_beta   90.00
_cell.angle_gamma   90.00
#
_symmetry.space_group_name_H-M   'P 1'
#
loop_
_entity.id
_entity.type
_entity.pdbx_description
1 polymer ?
#
loop_
_entity_poly.entity_id
_entity_poly.type
_entity_poly.pdbx_seq_one_letter_code
_entity_poly.pdbx_strand_id
1 'polypeptide(L)'
;MLPDPLLCWKGTRSHRRSRDVFPKEGYVRAVDFLESQFGCPDDVAKCLSDEMGDGTGMTPTDITSFRKRVRLVTSREISLTEMGYESSSNCPTTVKRVVRRLPDSMELRWAGIALNTRQEGTKLLFRRPVWYLEESLSNFFYCYGQGNSTLSRWKGDEDTRQSHGVRRKINVIAGRLDENCSVRCENHGLESCSKFLPMCY
;
A
#
# COMPACT_ATOMS: atom_id res chain seq x y z
N MET A 1 40.17 -20.28 -2.35
CA MET A 1 39.16 -19.24 -2.07
C MET A 1 38.58 -18.80 -3.41
N LEU A 2 37.39 -19.29 -3.75
CA LEU A 2 36.64 -18.82 -4.92
C LEU A 2 35.84 -17.57 -4.54
N PRO A 3 35.68 -16.57 -5.43
CA PRO A 3 34.78 -15.46 -5.19
C PRO A 3 33.31 -15.85 -5.48
N ASP A 4 32.40 -15.27 -4.70
CA ASP A 4 30.95 -15.47 -4.77
C ASP A 4 30.35 -15.09 -6.15
N PRO A 5 29.50 -15.93 -6.78
CA PRO A 5 28.90 -15.66 -8.08
C PRO A 5 27.71 -14.67 -8.05
N LEU A 6 27.30 -14.16 -6.88
CA LEU A 6 26.04 -13.39 -6.75
C LEU A 6 26.19 -11.86 -6.83
N LEU A 7 27.37 -11.33 -7.14
CA LEU A 7 27.61 -9.88 -7.26
C LEU A 7 27.55 -9.32 -8.70
N CYS A 8 27.23 -10.14 -9.71
CA CYS A 8 27.28 -9.71 -11.12
C CYS A 8 25.93 -9.23 -11.71
N TRP A 9 24.97 -8.79 -10.87
CA TRP A 9 23.64 -8.38 -11.36
C TRP A 9 23.25 -6.93 -11.04
N LYS A 10 24.24 -6.03 -10.98
CA LYS A 10 23.98 -4.58 -11.04
C LYS A 10 25.06 -3.85 -11.84
N GLY A 11 24.67 -3.36 -13.02
CA GLY A 11 25.34 -2.26 -13.70
C GLY A 11 26.04 -2.64 -15.01
N THR A 12 25.43 -2.28 -16.14
CA THR A 12 26.02 -1.51 -17.26
C THR A 12 25.11 -1.60 -18.49
N ARG A 13 23.95 -0.93 -18.41
CA ARG A 13 23.15 -0.60 -19.58
C ARG A 13 23.74 0.67 -20.22
N SER A 14 24.87 0.55 -20.91
CA SER A 14 25.25 1.47 -21.99
C SER A 14 26.51 1.01 -22.70
N HIS A 15 26.37 0.84 -24.02
CA HIS A 15 27.42 0.68 -25.02
C HIS A 15 28.35 -0.54 -24.93
N ARG A 16 27.92 -1.62 -25.61
CA ARG A 16 28.79 -2.22 -26.63
C ARG A 16 27.96 -2.82 -27.77
N ARG A 17 28.11 -2.26 -28.97
CA ARG A 17 27.68 -2.86 -30.24
C ARG A 17 28.64 -4.01 -30.54
N SER A 18 28.18 -5.24 -30.31
CA SER A 18 28.67 -6.44 -30.98
C SER A 18 27.43 -7.30 -31.22
N ARG A 19 27.16 -7.61 -32.48
CA ARG A 19 26.10 -8.56 -32.86
C ARG A 19 26.53 -9.95 -32.41
N ASP A 20 26.20 -10.31 -31.19
CA ASP A 20 25.97 -11.71 -30.83
C ASP A 20 24.46 -11.89 -30.75
N VAL A 21 23.90 -12.36 -31.86
CA VAL A 21 22.58 -12.99 -31.84
C VAL A 21 22.76 -14.20 -30.93
N PHE A 22 22.43 -14.05 -29.65
CA PHE A 22 22.15 -15.21 -28.82
C PHE A 22 21.21 -16.09 -29.65
N PRO A 23 21.51 -17.37 -29.89
CA PRO A 23 20.54 -18.24 -30.53
C PRO A 23 19.35 -18.23 -29.58
N LYS A 24 18.28 -17.52 -29.93
CA LYS A 24 17.05 -17.42 -29.13
C LYS A 24 16.60 -18.84 -28.71
N GLU A 25 16.83 -19.77 -29.63
CA GLU A 25 16.72 -21.21 -29.45
C GLU A 25 17.48 -21.80 -28.24
N GLY A 26 18.75 -21.41 -28.03
CA GLY A 26 19.57 -21.88 -26.92
C GLY A 26 19.11 -21.32 -25.58
N TYR A 27 18.70 -20.05 -25.54
CA TYR A 27 18.12 -19.44 -24.34
C TYR A 27 16.78 -20.07 -23.97
N VAL A 28 15.86 -20.20 -24.93
CA VAL A 28 14.56 -20.83 -24.70
C VAL A 28 14.73 -22.28 -24.24
N ARG A 29 15.57 -23.08 -24.90
CA ARG A 29 15.86 -24.46 -24.46
C ARG A 29 16.48 -24.52 -23.05
N ALA A 30 17.33 -23.57 -22.69
CA ALA A 30 17.90 -23.52 -21.34
C ALA A 30 16.84 -23.19 -20.28
N VAL A 31 15.94 -22.25 -20.58
CA VAL A 31 14.80 -21.92 -19.71
C VAL A 31 13.87 -23.13 -19.58
N ASP A 32 13.45 -23.75 -20.68
CA ASP A 32 12.59 -24.94 -20.69
C ASP A 32 13.21 -26.09 -19.89
N PHE A 33 14.52 -26.32 -20.03
CA PHE A 33 15.24 -27.34 -19.26
C PHE A 33 15.23 -27.03 -17.76
N LEU A 34 15.51 -25.78 -17.37
CA LEU A 34 15.49 -25.37 -15.96
C LEU A 34 14.07 -25.45 -15.38
N GLU A 35 13.06 -25.02 -16.11
CA GLU A 35 11.65 -25.14 -15.71
C GLU A 35 11.23 -26.61 -15.58
N SER A 36 11.64 -27.48 -16.50
CA SER A 36 11.32 -28.91 -16.42
C SER A 36 12.01 -29.63 -15.26
N GLN A 37 13.25 -29.25 -14.92
CA GLN A 37 14.04 -29.94 -13.90
C GLN A 37 13.81 -29.38 -12.49
N PHE A 38 13.57 -28.07 -12.38
CA PHE A 38 13.53 -27.36 -11.10
C PHE A 38 12.28 -26.50 -10.91
N GLY A 39 11.49 -26.30 -11.96
CA GLY A 39 10.27 -25.50 -11.90
C GLY A 39 9.10 -26.31 -11.33
N CYS A 40 8.42 -25.74 -10.34
CA CYS A 40 7.07 -26.15 -9.96
C CYS A 40 6.18 -24.89 -9.94
N PRO A 41 5.56 -24.52 -11.08
CA PRO A 41 4.76 -23.30 -11.18
C PRO A 41 3.63 -23.23 -10.16
N ASP A 42 3.03 -24.38 -9.82
CA ASP A 42 1.97 -24.47 -8.81
C ASP A 42 2.48 -24.10 -7.40
N ASP A 43 3.65 -24.62 -6.99
CA ASP A 43 4.25 -24.30 -5.70
C ASP A 43 4.69 -22.84 -5.63
N VAL A 44 5.22 -22.30 -6.73
CA VAL A 44 5.56 -20.87 -6.84
C VAL A 44 4.30 -20.03 -6.71
N ALA A 45 3.25 -20.32 -7.49
CA ALA A 45 1.99 -19.58 -7.44
C ALA A 45 1.34 -19.63 -6.05
N LYS A 46 1.39 -20.78 -5.38
CA LYS A 46 0.93 -20.94 -4.01
C LYS A 46 1.76 -20.08 -3.05
N CYS A 47 3.09 -20.11 -3.15
CA CYS A 47 3.99 -19.31 -2.31
C CYS A 47 3.70 -17.81 -2.46
N LEU A 48 3.57 -17.30 -3.69
CA LEU A 48 3.22 -15.90 -3.95
C LEU A 48 1.85 -15.55 -3.36
N SER A 49 0.88 -16.46 -3.46
CA SER A 49 -0.47 -16.28 -2.90
C SER A 49 -0.47 -16.24 -1.37
N ASP A 50 0.33 -17.11 -0.74
CA ASP A 50 0.49 -17.16 0.71
C ASP A 50 1.16 -15.88 1.22
N GLU A 51 2.25 -15.44 0.60
CA GLU A 51 2.96 -14.20 0.98
C GLU A 51 2.07 -12.96 0.96
N MET A 52 1.10 -12.86 0.03
CA MET A 52 0.15 -11.75 0.00
C MET A 52 -0.75 -11.72 1.25
N GLY A 53 -1.16 -12.89 1.73
CA GLY A 53 -2.03 -13.06 2.90
C GLY A 53 -1.30 -13.10 4.24
N ASP A 54 0.01 -13.31 4.20
CA ASP A 54 0.86 -13.47 5.38
C ASP A 54 1.43 -12.13 5.85
N GLY A 55 1.95 -12.13 7.09
CA GLY A 55 2.48 -10.95 7.77
C GLY A 55 1.58 -10.39 8.88
N THR A 56 2.18 -9.57 9.73
CA THR A 56 1.50 -8.94 10.88
C THR A 56 0.41 -7.98 10.41
N GLY A 57 -0.67 -7.88 11.19
CA GLY A 57 -1.68 -6.86 11.01
C GLY A 57 -1.08 -5.47 11.09
N MET A 58 -1.63 -4.54 10.32
CA MET A 58 -1.09 -3.20 10.17
C MET A 58 -1.69 -2.23 11.16
N THR A 59 -0.84 -1.39 11.76
CA THR A 59 -1.32 -0.24 12.52
C THR A 59 -1.69 0.90 11.57
N PRO A 60 -2.72 1.71 11.87
CA PRO A 60 -3.15 2.80 11.00
C PRO A 60 -2.13 3.92 10.78
N THR A 61 -1.10 3.99 11.61
CA THR A 61 -0.09 5.07 11.61
C THR A 61 1.18 4.72 10.82
N ASP A 62 1.41 3.45 10.49
CA ASP A 62 2.62 3.03 9.79
C ASP A 62 2.44 3.03 8.27
N ILE A 63 2.49 4.24 7.68
CA ILE A 63 2.43 4.46 6.22
C ILE A 63 3.57 3.73 5.51
N THR A 64 4.72 3.54 6.17
CA THR A 64 5.88 2.87 5.55
C THR A 64 5.64 1.38 5.36
N SER A 65 5.07 0.70 6.37
CA SER A 65 4.62 -0.69 6.25
C SER A 65 3.51 -0.80 5.21
N PHE A 66 2.62 0.20 5.13
CA PHE A 66 1.52 0.20 4.16
C PHE A 66 2.04 0.22 2.74
N ARG A 67 2.96 1.15 2.47
CA ARG A 67 3.63 1.23 1.17
C ARG A 67 4.36 -0.07 0.80
N LYS A 68 5.01 -0.73 1.76
CA LYS A 68 5.65 -2.04 1.52
C LYS A 68 4.62 -3.11 1.19
N ARG A 69 3.52 -3.19 1.93
CA ARG A 69 2.45 -4.16 1.67
C ARG A 69 1.79 -3.96 0.31
N VAL A 70 1.47 -2.73 -0.09
CA VAL A 70 0.87 -2.52 -1.42
C VAL A 70 1.83 -2.94 -2.53
N ARG A 71 3.11 -2.56 -2.45
CA ARG A 71 4.11 -3.01 -3.42
C ARG A 71 4.23 -4.53 -3.49
N LEU A 72 4.16 -5.21 -2.34
CA LEU A 72 4.16 -6.67 -2.28
C LEU A 72 2.94 -7.25 -2.99
N VAL A 73 1.74 -6.81 -2.62
CA VAL A 73 0.50 -7.34 -3.21
C VAL A 73 0.43 -7.05 -4.72
N THR A 74 0.77 -5.84 -5.16
CA THR A 74 0.82 -5.48 -6.59
C THR A 74 1.83 -6.34 -7.35
N SER A 75 3.05 -6.55 -6.83
CA SER A 75 4.06 -7.35 -7.54
C SER A 75 3.69 -8.82 -7.63
N ARG A 76 3.07 -9.39 -6.59
CA ARG A 76 2.59 -10.77 -6.59
C ARG A 76 1.40 -10.96 -7.53
N GLU A 77 0.49 -10.00 -7.60
CA GLU A 77 -0.63 -10.01 -8.54
C GLU A 77 -0.16 -10.03 -9.99
N ILE A 78 0.80 -9.18 -10.34
CA ILE A 78 1.41 -9.15 -11.67
C ILE A 78 2.07 -10.49 -11.98
N SER A 79 2.88 -11.01 -11.05
CA SER A 79 3.59 -12.29 -11.24
C SER A 79 2.61 -13.45 -11.47
N LEU A 80 1.53 -13.54 -10.68
CA LEU A 80 0.51 -14.57 -10.85
C LEU A 80 -0.23 -14.44 -12.17
N THR A 81 -0.47 -13.21 -12.63
CA THR A 81 -1.12 -12.93 -13.91
C THR A 81 -0.22 -13.34 -15.08
N GLU A 82 1.07 -13.00 -15.03
CA GLU A 82 2.06 -13.36 -16.05
C GLU A 82 2.25 -14.89 -16.14
N MET A 83 2.14 -15.61 -15.01
CA MET A 83 2.19 -17.07 -14.97
C MET A 83 0.86 -17.74 -15.35
N GLY A 84 -0.22 -17.00 -15.60
CA GLY A 84 -1.54 -17.56 -15.93
C GLY A 84 -2.38 -18.05 -14.74
N TYR A 85 -1.98 -17.72 -13.51
CA TYR A 85 -2.64 -18.11 -12.26
C TYR A 85 -3.63 -17.05 -11.73
N GLU A 86 -4.22 -16.23 -12.61
CA GLU A 86 -5.15 -15.15 -12.19
C GLU A 86 -6.37 -15.68 -11.42
N SER A 87 -6.82 -16.90 -11.70
CA SER A 87 -7.92 -17.55 -10.96
C SER A 87 -7.60 -17.75 -9.48
N SER A 88 -6.33 -18.01 -9.14
CA SER A 88 -5.87 -18.24 -7.76
C SER A 88 -5.91 -16.96 -6.91
N SER A 89 -5.54 -15.82 -7.50
CA SER A 89 -5.62 -14.51 -6.83
C SER A 89 -7.07 -14.05 -6.71
N ASN A 90 -7.90 -14.31 -7.74
CA ASN A 90 -9.33 -14.00 -7.77
C ASN A 90 -10.18 -14.80 -6.77
N CYS A 91 -9.62 -15.80 -6.08
CA CYS A 91 -10.34 -16.56 -5.07
C CYS A 91 -10.76 -15.65 -3.89
N PRO A 92 -12.03 -15.71 -3.44
CA PRO A 92 -12.51 -14.91 -2.31
C PRO A 92 -11.69 -15.09 -1.02
N THR A 93 -11.09 -16.26 -0.81
CA THR A 93 -10.23 -16.52 0.35
C THR A 93 -8.93 -15.72 0.28
N THR A 94 -8.31 -15.60 -0.89
CA THR A 94 -7.10 -14.80 -1.14
C THR A 94 -7.38 -13.32 -0.91
N VAL A 95 -8.46 -12.79 -1.51
CA VAL A 95 -8.93 -11.40 -1.28
C VAL A 95 -9.11 -11.14 0.21
N LYS A 96 -9.82 -12.04 0.90
CA LYS A 96 -10.09 -11.92 2.34
C LYS A 96 -8.81 -11.94 3.17
N ARG A 97 -7.83 -12.79 2.83
CA ARG A 97 -6.53 -12.85 3.53
C ARG A 97 -5.78 -11.53 3.40
N VAL A 98 -5.75 -10.92 2.20
CA VAL A 98 -5.08 -9.64 1.97
C VAL A 98 -5.75 -8.51 2.76
N VAL A 99 -7.07 -8.42 2.69
CA VAL A 99 -7.85 -7.33 3.31
C VAL A 99 -7.77 -7.36 4.83
N ARG A 100 -7.82 -8.55 5.45
CA ARG A 100 -7.72 -8.74 6.90
C ARG A 100 -6.40 -8.28 7.54
N ARG A 101 -5.39 -8.00 6.72
CA ARG A 101 -4.11 -7.47 7.21
C ARG A 101 -4.05 -5.95 7.20
N LEU A 102 -5.05 -5.29 6.63
CA LEU A 102 -5.16 -3.84 6.60
C LEU A 102 -5.68 -3.30 7.93
N PRO A 103 -5.52 -2.00 8.20
CA PRO A 103 -6.22 -1.35 9.30
C PRO A 103 -7.74 -1.54 9.19
N ASP A 104 -8.43 -1.72 10.31
CA ASP A 104 -9.89 -2.03 10.37
C ASP A 104 -10.74 -1.07 9.53
N SER A 105 -10.40 0.20 9.53
CA SER A 105 -11.13 1.20 8.77
C SER A 105 -11.02 1.05 7.25
N MET A 106 -9.93 0.47 6.77
CA MET A 106 -9.76 0.11 5.37
C MET A 106 -10.50 -1.17 5.06
N GLU A 107 -10.48 -2.16 5.95
CA GLU A 107 -11.29 -3.38 5.82
C GLU A 107 -12.79 -3.04 5.72
N LEU A 108 -13.30 -2.14 6.57
CA LEU A 108 -14.69 -1.69 6.53
C LEU A 108 -15.03 -0.94 5.23
N ARG A 109 -14.16 -0.03 4.79
CA ARG A 109 -14.35 0.69 3.52
C ARG A 109 -14.33 -0.26 2.32
N TRP A 110 -13.44 -1.25 2.35
CA TRP A 110 -13.39 -2.31 1.34
C TRP A 110 -14.66 -3.15 1.33
N ALA A 111 -15.19 -3.54 2.50
CA ALA A 111 -16.43 -4.30 2.58
C ALA A 111 -17.61 -3.58 1.91
N GLY A 112 -17.69 -2.25 2.06
CA GLY A 112 -18.68 -1.42 1.36
C GLY A 112 -18.51 -1.47 -0.16
N ILE A 113 -17.28 -1.30 -0.67
CA ILE A 113 -16.98 -1.39 -2.10
C ILE A 113 -17.33 -2.77 -2.66
N ALA A 114 -16.98 -3.82 -1.93
CA ALA A 114 -17.25 -5.20 -2.33
C ALA A 114 -18.76 -5.51 -2.37
N LEU A 115 -19.52 -4.99 -1.39
CA LEU A 115 -20.97 -5.13 -1.37
C LEU A 115 -21.63 -4.41 -2.55
N ASN A 116 -21.22 -3.17 -2.86
CA ASN A 116 -21.75 -2.41 -3.99
C ASN A 116 -21.46 -3.12 -5.32
N THR A 117 -20.22 -3.57 -5.52
CA THR A 117 -19.81 -4.32 -6.73
C THR A 117 -20.65 -5.59 -6.92
N ARG A 118 -20.97 -6.29 -5.81
CA ARG A 118 -21.84 -7.47 -5.83
C ARG A 118 -23.29 -7.12 -6.20
N GLN A 119 -23.82 -6.01 -5.69
CA GLN A 119 -25.17 -5.55 -6.03
C GLN A 119 -25.28 -5.15 -7.51
N GLU A 120 -24.21 -4.61 -8.08
CA GLU A 120 -24.09 -4.29 -9.50
C GLU A 120 -23.96 -5.55 -10.40
N GLY A 121 -23.94 -6.76 -9.82
CA GLY A 121 -23.80 -8.01 -10.57
C GLY A 121 -22.42 -8.22 -11.19
N THR A 122 -21.43 -7.40 -10.82
CA THR A 122 -20.09 -7.45 -11.40
C THR A 122 -19.21 -8.45 -10.65
N LYS A 123 -18.43 -9.25 -11.39
CA LYS A 123 -17.43 -10.15 -10.79
C LYS A 123 -16.33 -9.32 -10.12
N LEU A 124 -16.09 -9.59 -8.84
CA LEU A 124 -15.06 -8.90 -8.09
C LEU A 124 -13.68 -9.51 -8.39
N LEU A 125 -12.95 -8.88 -9.30
CA LEU A 125 -11.58 -9.28 -9.65
C LEU A 125 -10.59 -8.82 -8.58
N PHE A 126 -9.51 -9.58 -8.37
CA PHE A 126 -8.43 -9.29 -7.42
C PHE A 126 -7.68 -7.99 -7.74
N ARG A 127 -7.71 -7.55 -9.00
CA ARG A 127 -7.25 -6.23 -9.42
C ARG A 127 -8.00 -5.09 -8.72
N ARG A 128 -9.25 -5.30 -8.31
CA ARG A 128 -10.07 -4.29 -7.62
C ARG A 128 -9.54 -3.96 -6.21
N PRO A 129 -9.21 -4.96 -5.35
CA PRO A 129 -8.50 -4.69 -4.11
C PRO A 129 -7.12 -4.06 -4.31
N VAL A 130 -6.35 -4.47 -5.34
CA VAL A 130 -5.05 -3.85 -5.63
C VAL A 130 -5.20 -2.36 -5.95
N TRP A 131 -6.13 -2.01 -6.85
CA TRP A 131 -6.45 -0.62 -7.18
C TRP A 131 -6.86 0.18 -5.95
N TYR A 132 -7.71 -0.38 -5.08
CA TYR A 132 -8.14 0.27 -3.85
C TYR A 132 -6.96 0.58 -2.90
N LEU A 133 -5.98 -0.32 -2.82
CA LEU A 133 -4.78 -0.14 -2.00
C LEU A 133 -3.87 0.95 -2.55
N GLU A 134 -3.68 0.98 -3.86
CA GLU A 134 -2.91 2.02 -4.56
C GLU A 134 -3.57 3.39 -4.42
N GLU A 135 -4.89 3.46 -4.59
CA GLU A 135 -5.67 4.67 -4.41
C GLU A 135 -5.62 5.16 -2.96
N SER A 136 -5.73 4.24 -1.99
CA SER A 136 -5.60 4.58 -0.58
C SER A 136 -4.19 5.12 -0.27
N LEU A 137 -3.13 4.53 -0.83
CA LEU A 137 -1.77 5.06 -0.71
C LEU A 137 -1.64 6.46 -1.30
N SER A 138 -2.17 6.69 -2.49
CA SER A 138 -2.17 8.03 -3.11
C SER A 138 -2.85 9.05 -2.20
N ASN A 139 -4.02 8.71 -1.64
CA ASN A 139 -4.73 9.58 -0.69
C ASN A 139 -3.94 9.86 0.59
N PHE A 140 -3.05 8.96 1.04
CA PHE A 140 -2.14 9.25 2.16
C PHE A 140 -1.08 10.31 1.81
N PHE A 141 -0.70 10.48 0.54
CA PHE A 141 0.33 11.43 0.09
C PHE A 141 -0.25 12.76 -0.43
N TYR A 142 -1.49 12.76 -0.93
CA TYR A 142 -2.17 13.96 -1.41
C TYR A 142 -2.82 14.72 -0.24
N CYS A 143 -2.05 15.60 0.42
CA CYS A 143 -2.52 16.47 1.51
C CYS A 143 -3.34 17.69 1.05
N TYR A 144 -4.07 17.63 -0.07
CA TYR A 144 -5.01 18.69 -0.44
C TYR A 144 -6.36 18.42 0.22
N GLY A 145 -6.55 18.94 1.44
CA GLY A 145 -7.80 18.76 2.19
C GLY A 145 -7.68 18.71 3.71
N GLN A 146 -6.50 18.98 4.27
CA GLN A 146 -6.31 19.04 5.74
C GLN A 146 -6.85 20.35 6.36
N GLY A 147 -7.84 20.97 5.72
CA GLY A 147 -8.68 22.01 6.27
C GLY A 147 -10.14 21.61 6.02
N ASN A 148 -10.89 21.38 7.10
CA ASN A 148 -12.35 21.23 7.14
C ASN A 148 -12.99 19.86 6.88
N SER A 149 -12.25 18.77 6.76
CA SER A 149 -12.86 17.45 6.97
C SER A 149 -12.31 16.82 8.23
N THR A 150 -13.22 16.41 9.11
CA THR A 150 -13.05 15.43 10.19
C THR A 150 -12.60 14.07 9.62
N LEU A 151 -11.56 14.03 8.80
CA LEU A 151 -10.88 12.80 8.43
C LEU A 151 -9.93 12.49 9.59
N SER A 152 -10.50 11.79 10.56
CA SER A 152 -9.83 11.10 11.64
C SER A 152 -8.41 10.68 11.25
N ARG A 153 -7.42 11.37 11.83
CA ARG A 153 -6.18 10.70 12.23
C ARG A 153 -6.66 9.45 12.94
N TRP A 154 -6.52 8.28 12.30
CA TRP A 154 -7.08 7.00 12.73
C TRP A 154 -6.79 6.78 14.22
N LYS A 155 -7.71 7.25 15.06
CA LYS A 155 -7.67 7.14 16.50
C LYS A 155 -8.56 5.95 16.74
N GLY A 156 -7.94 4.81 17.07
CA GLY A 156 -8.71 3.68 17.56
C GLY A 156 -9.51 4.17 18.76
N ASP A 157 -10.83 4.18 18.64
CA ASP A 157 -11.68 4.26 19.81
C ASP A 157 -11.60 2.91 20.50
N GLU A 158 -10.79 2.86 21.53
CA GLU A 158 -10.75 1.76 22.48
C GLU A 158 -11.94 1.94 23.43
N ASP A 159 -13.11 1.54 22.96
CA ASP A 159 -14.37 1.65 23.70
C ASP A 159 -14.42 0.57 24.79
N THR A 160 -13.77 0.86 25.93
CA THR A 160 -14.03 0.13 27.17
C THR A 160 -15.38 0.60 27.70
N ARG A 161 -16.39 -0.26 27.51
CA ARG A 161 -17.70 -0.19 28.17
C ARG A 161 -17.54 0.08 29.67
N GLN A 162 -17.95 1.25 30.14
CA GLN A 162 -18.57 1.40 31.46
C GLN A 162 -19.46 2.64 31.51
N SER A 163 -20.76 2.38 31.48
CA SER A 163 -21.82 3.36 31.63
C SER A 163 -21.95 3.75 33.10
N HIS A 164 -21.80 5.03 33.44
CA HIS A 164 -22.51 5.66 34.56
C HIS A 164 -22.66 7.16 34.29
N GLY A 165 -23.91 7.64 34.32
CA GLY A 165 -24.28 9.00 33.96
C GLY A 165 -23.93 10.01 35.03
N VAL A 166 -23.38 11.16 34.59
CA VAL A 166 -23.43 12.43 35.32
C VAL A 166 -23.50 13.55 34.30
N ARG A 167 -24.61 14.29 34.27
CA ARG A 167 -24.73 15.57 33.58
C ARG A 167 -23.67 16.54 34.12
N ARG A 168 -22.77 17.04 33.28
CA ARG A 168 -21.91 18.19 33.62
C ARG A 168 -22.07 19.30 32.58
N LYS A 169 -22.32 20.51 33.10
CA LYS A 169 -22.41 21.79 32.39
C LYS A 169 -21.17 22.02 31.52
N ILE A 170 -21.40 22.50 30.29
CA ILE A 170 -20.35 22.98 29.40
C ILE A 170 -19.98 24.40 29.82
N ASN A 171 -18.75 24.58 30.32
CA ASN A 171 -18.12 25.90 30.38
C ASN A 171 -17.27 26.07 29.13
N VAL A 172 -17.55 27.13 28.36
CA VAL A 172 -16.74 27.54 27.21
C VAL A 172 -15.47 28.19 27.75
N ILE A 173 -14.32 27.56 27.49
CA ILE A 173 -13.00 28.21 27.64
C ILE A 173 -12.52 28.54 26.23
N ALA A 174 -12.46 29.84 25.92
CA ALA A 174 -11.79 30.36 24.74
C ALA A 174 -10.27 30.22 24.93
N GLY A 175 -9.71 29.06 24.54
CA GLY A 175 -8.27 28.84 24.46
C GLY A 175 -7.76 29.33 23.11
N ARG A 176 -6.91 30.37 23.12
CA ARG A 176 -6.15 30.81 21.95
C ARG A 176 -5.25 29.65 21.49
N LEU A 177 -5.33 29.30 20.21
CA LEU A 177 -4.40 28.35 19.59
C LEU A 177 -3.06 29.07 19.42
N ASP A 178 -2.04 28.60 20.14
CA ASP A 178 -0.64 28.91 19.79
C ASP A 178 -0.32 28.18 18.48
N GLU A 179 -0.50 28.89 17.37
CA GLU A 179 -0.14 28.44 16.03
C GLU A 179 1.37 28.65 15.84
N ASN A 180 2.16 27.59 16.03
CA ASN A 180 3.60 27.67 15.78
C ASN A 180 3.87 27.68 14.27
N CYS A 181 4.59 28.69 13.81
CA CYS A 181 5.00 28.84 12.41
C CYS A 181 5.95 27.70 12.01
N SER A 182 5.48 26.81 11.13
CA SER A 182 6.21 25.62 10.63
C SER A 182 7.46 25.96 9.81
N VAL A 183 7.70 27.24 9.53
CA VAL A 183 8.83 27.72 8.72
C VAL A 183 9.96 28.32 9.57
N ARG A 184 9.69 28.73 10.82
CA ARG A 184 10.69 29.36 11.70
C ARG A 184 10.77 28.79 13.12
N CYS A 185 9.89 27.87 13.52
CA CYS A 185 9.87 27.31 14.88
C CYS A 185 9.85 28.38 15.99
N GLU A 186 9.15 29.48 15.75
CA GLU A 186 8.91 30.56 16.73
C GLU A 186 7.41 30.81 16.86
N ASN A 187 6.96 31.18 18.06
CA ASN A 187 5.56 31.45 18.37
C ASN A 187 5.17 32.84 17.84
N HIS A 188 4.68 32.90 16.62
CA HIS A 188 4.05 34.10 16.04
C HIS A 188 2.93 33.69 15.10
N GLY A 189 1.85 34.49 15.06
CA GLY A 189 0.75 34.31 14.11
C GLY A 189 1.21 34.48 12.66
N LEU A 190 0.51 33.84 11.73
CA LEU A 190 0.86 33.80 10.30
C LEU A 190 0.97 35.21 9.68
N GLU A 191 0.14 36.15 10.14
CA GLU A 191 0.14 37.57 9.73
C GLU A 191 1.41 38.34 10.13
N SER A 192 2.20 37.81 11.05
CA SER A 192 3.44 38.43 11.56
C SER A 192 4.71 37.83 10.94
N CYS A 193 4.58 36.83 10.07
CA CYS A 193 5.74 36.12 9.53
C CYS A 193 6.40 36.88 8.36
N SER A 194 7.62 37.36 8.57
CA SER A 194 8.40 38.11 7.57
C SER A 194 8.73 37.35 6.28
N LYS A 195 8.50 36.03 6.22
CA LYS A 195 8.61 35.26 4.95
C LYS A 195 7.34 35.31 4.09
N PHE A 196 6.19 35.62 4.68
CA PHE A 196 4.89 35.71 3.99
C PHE A 196 4.54 37.15 3.57
N LEU A 197 5.28 38.15 4.07
CA LEU A 197 5.11 39.55 3.70
C LEU A 197 5.50 39.96 2.26
N PRO A 198 6.30 39.23 1.44
CA PRO A 198 6.61 39.70 0.09
C PRO A 198 5.55 39.34 -0.98
N MET A 199 4.41 38.75 -0.60
CA MET A 199 3.30 38.47 -1.53
C MET A 199 2.12 39.46 -1.41
N CYS A 200 2.28 40.53 -0.61
CA CYS A 200 1.34 41.65 -0.58
C CYS A 200 2.01 42.90 -1.13
N TYR A 201 2.20 42.94 -2.45
CA TYR A 201 2.07 44.13 -3.30
C TYR A 201 1.85 43.71 -4.75
#